data_AF-A0A7C9IVX7-F1
#
_entry.id   AF-A0A7C9IVX7-F1
#
_cell.length_a   1.000
_cell.length_b   1.000
_cell.length_c   1.000
_cell.angle_alpha   90.00
_cell.angle_beta   90.00
_cell.angle_gamma   90.00
#
_symmetry.space_group_name_H-M   'P 1'
#
loop_
_entity.id
_entity.type
_entity.pdbx_description
1 polymer ?
#
loop_
_entity_poly.entity_id
_entity_poly.type
_entity_poly.pdbx_seq_one_letter_code
_entity_poly.pdbx_strand_id
1 'polypeptide(L)'
;MSLSLPLQAMAIERMALTNTAQYSILSSVLSFYRGAYSESGPEIKIFGVGGGDPAMNGVFVYVSIEYNSEAFVWETGLNVHAIQKISFAPDNIILVDVKEDFMSKESAISSRKQTYQIKFYIDKDTLQKKVTLEK
;
A
#
# COMPACT_ATOMS: atom_id res chain seq x y z
N MET A 1 10.99 -19.38 0.30
CA MET A 1 11.38 -18.27 1.19
C MET A 1 10.28 -18.11 2.22
N SER A 2 10.55 -18.40 3.50
CA SER A 2 9.56 -18.22 4.57
C SER A 2 9.41 -16.72 4.85
N LEU A 3 8.27 -16.15 4.46
CA LEU A 3 7.89 -14.80 4.89
C LEU A 3 7.83 -14.79 6.42
N SER A 4 8.42 -13.79 7.05
CA SER A 4 8.50 -13.73 8.52
C SER A 4 7.08 -13.57 9.09
N LEU A 5 6.67 -14.52 9.92
CA LEU A 5 5.39 -14.56 10.65
C LEU A 5 4.90 -13.20 11.20
N PRO A 6 5.78 -12.29 11.72
CA PRO A 6 5.35 -10.99 12.19
C PRO A 6 4.69 -10.10 11.12
N LEU A 7 5.18 -10.15 9.88
CA LEU A 7 4.70 -9.29 8.80
C LEU A 7 3.31 -9.71 8.29
N GLN A 8 3.00 -11.01 8.35
CA GLN A 8 1.66 -11.52 8.04
C GLN A 8 0.66 -11.17 9.16
N ALA A 9 1.05 -11.33 10.43
CA ALA A 9 0.21 -10.97 11.57
C ALA A 9 -0.20 -9.49 11.53
N MET A 10 0.73 -8.59 11.19
CA MET A 10 0.41 -7.17 11.01
C MET A 10 -0.55 -6.92 9.85
N ALA A 11 -0.38 -7.58 8.70
CA ALA A 11 -1.32 -7.42 7.58
C ALA A 11 -2.75 -7.88 7.96
N ILE A 12 -2.86 -8.95 8.76
CA ILE A 12 -4.16 -9.42 9.32
C ILE A 12 -4.79 -8.34 10.19
N GLU A 13 -4.04 -7.80 11.14
CA GLU A 13 -4.51 -6.75 12.04
C GLU A 13 -5.02 -5.53 11.26
N ARG A 14 -4.27 -5.08 10.23
CA ARG A 14 -4.66 -3.89 9.44
C ARG A 14 -5.88 -4.14 8.57
N MET A 15 -6.05 -5.33 8.01
CA MET A 15 -7.29 -5.67 7.30
C MET A 15 -8.51 -5.74 8.21
N ALA A 16 -8.35 -6.19 9.45
CA ALA A 16 -9.46 -6.17 10.41
C ALA A 16 -9.92 -4.74 10.70
N LEU A 17 -9.01 -3.76 10.71
CA LEU A 17 -9.33 -2.34 10.88
C LEU A 17 -10.10 -1.73 9.70
N THR A 18 -9.94 -2.26 8.48
CA THR A 18 -10.67 -1.78 7.28
C THR A 18 -12.03 -2.44 7.09
N ASN A 19 -12.35 -3.49 7.86
CA ASN A 19 -13.59 -4.28 7.75
C ASN A 19 -13.84 -4.86 6.34
N THR A 20 -12.78 -5.11 5.57
CA THR A 20 -12.86 -5.64 4.19
C THR A 20 -12.72 -7.16 4.19
N ALA A 21 -13.82 -7.86 4.43
CA ALA A 21 -13.87 -9.34 4.52
C ALA A 21 -13.60 -10.10 3.20
N GLN A 22 -13.45 -9.40 2.07
CA GLN A 22 -13.37 -10.00 0.74
C GLN A 22 -11.95 -10.33 0.26
N TYR A 23 -10.92 -9.91 0.98
CA TYR A 23 -9.52 -10.05 0.54
C TYR A 23 -8.79 -11.15 1.31
N SER A 24 -7.97 -11.92 0.62
CA SER A 24 -7.06 -12.90 1.21
C SER A 24 -5.66 -12.29 1.35
N ILE A 25 -5.01 -12.44 2.51
CA ILE A 25 -3.70 -11.81 2.74
C ILE A 25 -2.64 -12.58 1.97
N LEU A 26 -2.26 -12.05 0.80
CA LEU A 26 -1.25 -12.66 -0.06
C LEU A 26 0.16 -12.12 0.19
N SER A 27 0.30 -10.88 0.71
CA SER A 27 1.60 -10.29 0.99
C SER A 27 1.71 -9.76 2.42
N SER A 28 2.87 -9.96 2.99
CA SER A 28 3.27 -9.44 4.29
C SER A 28 3.68 -7.97 4.15
N VAL A 29 3.67 -7.17 5.22
CA VAL A 29 4.07 -5.74 5.15
C VAL A 29 5.35 -5.57 4.32
N LEU A 30 5.24 -4.78 3.25
CA LEU A 30 6.22 -4.68 2.16
C LEU A 30 7.30 -3.65 2.43
N SER A 31 6.99 -2.63 3.23
CA SER A 31 7.93 -1.59 3.61
C SER A 31 7.47 -0.87 4.88
N PHE A 32 8.45 -0.42 5.65
CA PHE A 32 8.28 0.42 6.84
C PHE A 32 9.09 1.70 6.66
N TYR A 33 8.49 2.83 7.02
CA TYR A 33 9.20 4.10 7.10
C TYR A 33 8.77 4.85 8.33
N ARG A 34 9.78 5.39 9.03
CA ARG A 34 9.56 6.33 10.11
C ARG A 34 9.80 7.72 9.56
N GLY A 35 8.77 8.56 9.58
CA GLY A 35 8.87 9.94 9.11
C GLY A 35 10.02 10.69 9.77
N ALA A 36 10.68 11.57 9.01
CA ALA A 36 11.80 12.40 9.49
C ALA A 36 11.39 13.44 10.57
N TYR A 37 10.10 13.54 10.88
CA TYR A 37 9.53 14.44 11.87
C TYR A 37 9.76 13.88 13.30
N SER A 38 10.96 14.14 13.87
CA SER A 38 11.36 13.86 15.27
C SER A 38 11.50 12.38 15.70
N GLU A 39 12.01 12.15 16.93
CA GLU A 39 12.29 10.82 17.51
C GLU A 39 11.07 9.89 17.60
N SER A 40 9.86 10.39 17.33
CA SER A 40 8.59 9.63 17.28
C SER A 40 7.77 9.90 16.01
N GLY A 41 8.43 10.13 14.87
CA GLY A 41 7.76 10.35 13.59
C GLY A 41 6.79 9.22 13.18
N PRO A 42 5.85 9.50 12.25
CA PRO A 42 4.79 8.57 11.86
C PRO A 42 5.38 7.27 11.30
N GLU A 43 4.79 6.14 11.69
CA GLU A 43 5.15 4.84 11.15
C GLU A 43 4.24 4.53 9.96
N ILE A 44 4.82 4.47 8.77
CA ILE A 44 4.12 4.22 7.51
C ILE A 44 4.40 2.79 7.08
N LYS A 45 3.33 2.03 6.88
CA LYS A 45 3.34 0.62 6.47
C LYS A 45 2.58 0.49 5.16
N ILE A 46 3.17 -0.18 4.19
CA ILE A 46 2.48 -0.53 2.94
C ILE A 46 2.36 -2.04 2.87
N PHE A 47 1.19 -2.53 2.54
CA PHE A 47 0.94 -3.96 2.38
C PHE A 47 0.04 -4.21 1.18
N GLY A 48 0.28 -5.32 0.51
CA GLY A 48 -0.54 -5.80 -0.59
C GLY A 48 -1.45 -6.91 -0.11
N VAL A 49 -2.74 -6.82 -0.40
CA VAL A 49 -3.70 -7.89 -0.12
C VAL A 49 -4.16 -8.49 -1.43
N GLY A 50 -4.41 -9.78 -1.44
CA GLY A 50 -4.93 -10.48 -2.59
C GLY A 50 -6.45 -10.48 -2.64
N GLY A 51 -7.00 -10.73 -3.82
CA GLY A 51 -8.42 -10.99 -4.00
C GLY A 51 -9.01 -10.44 -5.30
N GLY A 52 -8.18 -9.88 -6.18
CA GLY A 52 -8.55 -9.60 -7.57
C GLY A 52 -8.38 -10.84 -8.43
N ASP A 53 -8.76 -10.74 -9.71
CA ASP A 53 -8.51 -11.80 -10.69
C ASP A 53 -6.98 -11.97 -10.88
N PRO A 54 -6.40 -13.10 -10.44
CA PRO A 54 -4.97 -13.34 -10.57
C PRO A 54 -4.49 -13.38 -12.04
N ALA A 55 -5.41 -13.58 -12.99
CA ALA A 55 -5.09 -13.59 -14.41
C ALA A 55 -4.83 -12.18 -14.99
N MET A 56 -5.20 -11.11 -14.28
CA MET A 56 -4.88 -9.73 -14.67
C MET A 56 -4.20 -8.98 -13.52
N ASN A 57 -4.98 -8.47 -12.58
CA ASN A 57 -4.48 -7.75 -11.41
C ASN A 57 -5.14 -8.34 -10.17
N GLY A 58 -4.31 -8.75 -9.21
CA GLY A 58 -4.73 -9.51 -8.05
C GLY A 58 -4.30 -8.93 -6.72
N VAL A 59 -3.46 -7.89 -6.72
CA VAL A 59 -2.86 -7.29 -5.53
C VAL A 59 -3.40 -5.88 -5.34
N PHE A 60 -4.23 -5.72 -4.30
CA PHE A 60 -4.70 -4.43 -3.84
C PHE A 60 -3.71 -3.79 -2.89
N VAL A 61 -3.37 -2.52 -3.12
CA VAL A 61 -2.38 -1.79 -2.31
C VAL A 61 -3.08 -1.02 -1.19
N TYR A 62 -2.61 -1.23 0.04
CA TYR A 62 -3.07 -0.55 1.23
C TYR A 62 -1.94 0.23 1.89
N VAL A 63 -2.29 1.35 2.50
CA VAL A 63 -1.38 2.16 3.30
C VAL A 63 -1.92 2.27 4.71
N SER A 64 -1.08 1.98 5.70
CA SER A 64 -1.33 2.25 7.11
C SER A 64 -0.36 3.32 7.58
N ILE A 65 -0.87 4.34 8.26
CA ILE A 65 -0.05 5.36 8.92
C ILE A 65 -0.45 5.40 10.39
N GLU A 66 0.54 5.22 11.26
CA GLU A 66 0.40 5.30 12.70
C GLU A 66 1.08 6.56 13.23
N TYR A 67 0.33 7.36 13.99
CA TYR A 67 0.81 8.61 14.56
C TYR A 67 0.09 8.94 15.87
N ASN A 68 0.82 9.30 16.92
CA ASN A 68 0.28 9.72 18.23
C ASN A 68 -0.87 8.82 18.76
N SER A 69 -0.66 7.51 18.75
CA SER A 69 -1.63 6.46 19.16
C SER A 69 -2.82 6.24 18.23
N GLU A 70 -2.92 6.99 17.13
CA GLU A 70 -3.92 6.75 16.09
C GLU A 70 -3.32 5.90 14.96
N ALA A 71 -4.13 4.99 14.43
CA ALA A 71 -3.81 4.17 13.28
C ALA A 71 -4.88 4.37 12.21
N PHE A 72 -4.45 4.78 11.02
CA PHE A 72 -5.34 4.95 9.89
C PHE A 72 -4.91 4.04 8.76
N VAL A 73 -5.88 3.34 8.17
CA VAL A 73 -5.65 2.41 7.06
C VAL A 73 -6.50 2.86 5.87
N TRP A 74 -5.87 2.97 4.71
CA TRP A 74 -6.51 3.34 3.45
C TRP A 74 -6.31 2.26 2.39
N GLU A 75 -7.41 1.87 1.75
CA GLU A 75 -7.37 1.20 0.44
C GLU A 75 -7.08 2.27 -0.62
N THR A 76 -5.98 2.11 -1.36
CA THR A 76 -5.54 3.14 -2.33
C THR A 76 -6.34 3.11 -3.63
N GLY A 77 -7.14 2.06 -3.85
CA GLY A 77 -7.81 1.78 -5.12
C GLY A 77 -6.89 1.17 -6.20
N LEU A 78 -5.58 1.02 -5.92
CA LEU A 78 -4.66 0.36 -6.83
C LEU A 78 -4.87 -1.16 -6.78
N ASN A 79 -5.27 -1.73 -7.92
CA ASN A 79 -5.25 -3.17 -8.17
C ASN A 79 -4.18 -3.47 -9.23
N VAL A 80 -3.09 -4.12 -8.82
CA VAL A 80 -1.91 -4.33 -9.65
C VAL A 80 -1.55 -5.82 -9.71
N HIS A 81 -0.73 -6.20 -10.69
CA HIS A 81 -0.21 -7.55 -10.78
C HIS A 81 0.84 -7.80 -9.70
N ALA A 82 1.79 -6.86 -9.54
CA ALA A 82 2.81 -6.94 -8.50
C ALA A 82 3.34 -5.54 -8.13
N ILE A 83 3.65 -5.34 -6.85
CA ILE A 83 4.44 -4.19 -6.40
C ILE A 83 5.93 -4.54 -6.60
N GLN A 84 6.66 -3.69 -7.33
CA GLN A 84 8.08 -3.89 -7.61
C GLN A 84 8.97 -3.22 -6.56
N LYS A 85 8.62 -1.99 -6.18
CA LYS A 85 9.40 -1.19 -5.24
C LYS A 85 8.52 -0.16 -4.54
N ILE A 86 8.85 0.12 -3.29
CA ILE A 86 8.28 1.22 -2.52
C ILE A 86 9.43 2.14 -2.12
N SER A 87 9.24 3.44 -2.31
CA SER A 87 10.18 4.45 -1.82
C SER A 87 9.44 5.65 -1.25
N PHE A 88 10.11 6.36 -0.35
CA PHE A 88 9.56 7.53 0.33
C PHE A 88 10.26 8.77 -0.23
N ALA A 89 9.46 9.72 -0.70
CA ALA A 89 9.92 10.99 -1.24
C ALA A 89 9.61 12.12 -0.24
N PRO A 90 10.23 13.31 -0.42
CA PRO A 90 9.87 14.50 0.35
C PRO A 90 8.37 14.84 0.25
N ASP A 91 7.91 15.75 1.09
CA ASP A 91 6.55 16.32 1.04
C ASP A 91 5.42 15.30 1.23
N ASN A 92 5.61 14.32 2.11
CA ASN A 92 4.61 13.30 2.45
C ASN A 92 4.15 12.49 1.22
N ILE A 93 5.10 12.10 0.38
CA ILE A 93 4.85 11.32 -0.83
C ILE A 93 5.44 9.92 -0.68
N ILE A 94 4.61 8.93 -1.00
CA ILE A 94 5.04 7.55 -1.20
C ILE A 94 5.04 7.26 -2.69
N LEU A 95 6.16 6.77 -3.21
CA LEU A 95 6.27 6.26 -4.57
C LEU A 95 6.11 4.74 -4.56
N VAL A 96 5.15 4.25 -5.33
CA VAL A 96 4.88 2.81 -5.51
C VAL A 96 5.12 2.45 -6.97
N ASP A 97 6.24 1.78 -7.22
CA ASP A 97 6.54 1.21 -8.54
C ASP A 97 5.86 -0.15 -8.65
N VAL A 98 5.02 -0.30 -9.67
CA VAL A 98 4.18 -1.48 -9.86
C VAL A 98 4.33 -2.04 -11.27
N LYS A 99 3.99 -3.32 -11.39
CA LYS A 99 3.69 -3.99 -12.64
C LYS A 99 2.17 -4.13 -12.71
N GLU A 100 1.57 -3.65 -13.79
CA GLU A 100 0.14 -3.77 -14.05
C GLU A 100 -0.09 -4.55 -15.33
N ASP A 101 -1.11 -5.40 -15.33
CA ASP A 101 -1.59 -6.04 -16.54
C ASP A 101 -2.79 -5.26 -17.09
N PHE A 102 -2.83 -5.12 -18.40
CA PHE A 102 -3.90 -4.45 -19.14
C PHE A 102 -4.24 -5.24 -20.41
N MET A 103 -5.47 -5.08 -20.87
CA MET A 103 -5.91 -5.64 -22.14
C MET A 103 -5.39 -4.76 -23.29
N SER A 104 -4.58 -5.33 -24.19
CA SER A 104 -4.13 -4.64 -25.40
C SER A 104 -5.27 -4.45 -26.39
N LYS A 105 -5.02 -3.64 -27.44
CA LYS A 105 -5.98 -3.47 -28.54
C LYS A 105 -6.24 -4.77 -29.31
N GLU A 106 -5.32 -5.74 -29.27
CA GLU A 106 -5.51 -7.07 -29.88
C GLU A 106 -6.19 -8.06 -28.93
N SER A 107 -6.77 -7.62 -27.80
CA SER A 107 -7.36 -8.50 -26.77
C SER A 107 -6.35 -9.48 -26.15
N ALA A 108 -5.06 -9.12 -26.15
CA ALA A 108 -4.02 -9.87 -25.46
C ALA A 108 -3.71 -9.20 -24.11
N ILE A 109 -3.48 -10.00 -23.07
CA ILE A 109 -3.02 -9.49 -21.77
C ILE A 109 -1.55 -9.09 -21.93
N SER A 110 -1.25 -7.82 -21.65
CA SER A 110 0.10 -7.25 -21.68
C SER A 110 0.41 -6.61 -20.34
N SER A 111 1.70 -6.61 -19.97
CA SER A 111 2.16 -5.96 -18.74
C SER A 111 2.89 -4.66 -19.03
N ARG A 112 2.74 -3.67 -18.16
CA ARG A 112 3.57 -2.45 -18.13
C ARG A 112 4.09 -2.17 -16.74
N LYS A 113 5.16 -1.38 -16.68
CA LYS A 113 5.62 -0.76 -15.43
C LYS A 113 5.00 0.62 -15.30
N GLN A 114 4.55 0.95 -14.09
CA GLN A 114 3.97 2.25 -13.75
C GLN A 114 4.44 2.65 -12.36
N THR A 115 4.64 3.94 -12.14
CA THR A 115 4.86 4.50 -10.80
C THR A 115 3.61 5.27 -10.40
N TYR A 116 3.17 5.08 -9.16
CA TYR A 116 2.09 5.84 -8.54
C TYR A 116 2.63 6.65 -7.37
N GLN A 117 2.03 7.80 -7.14
CA GLN A 117 2.30 8.66 -6.00
C GLN A 117 1.11 8.62 -5.04
N ILE A 118 1.34 8.19 -3.81
CA ILE A 118 0.36 8.29 -2.73
C ILE A 118 0.77 9.47 -1.87
N LYS A 119 0.01 10.55 -1.97
CA LYS A 119 0.19 11.74 -1.16
C LYS A 119 -0.65 11.62 0.10
N PHE A 120 -0.03 11.89 1.23
CA PHE A 120 -0.71 12.01 2.52
C PHE A 120 -0.33 13.35 3.15
N TYR A 121 -1.04 13.75 4.19
CA TYR A 121 -0.68 14.96 4.92
C TYR A 121 -0.65 14.65 6.40
N ILE A 122 0.52 14.85 7.00
CA ILE A 122 0.75 14.78 8.44
C ILE A 122 1.31 16.13 8.86
N ASP A 123 0.61 16.78 9.76
CA ASP A 123 1.13 17.89 10.55
C ASP A 123 1.37 17.40 11.99
N LYS A 124 2.13 18.17 12.78
CA LYS A 124 2.56 17.86 14.16
C LYS A 124 1.48 17.30 15.07
N ASP A 125 0.22 17.64 14.82
CA ASP A 125 -0.89 17.22 15.67
C ASP A 125 -2.02 16.56 14.87
N THR A 126 -1.91 16.41 13.55
CA THR A 126 -3.04 15.95 12.73
C THR A 126 -2.60 15.21 11.48
N LEU A 127 -3.06 13.96 11.37
CA LEU A 127 -3.03 13.19 10.13
C LEU A 127 -4.36 13.40 9.40
N GLN A 128 -4.30 13.83 8.13
CA GLN A 128 -5.51 13.94 7.33
C GLN A 128 -6.13 12.56 7.10
N LYS A 129 -7.46 12.49 7.20
CA LYS A 129 -8.23 11.25 7.01
C LYS A 129 -8.30 10.76 5.56
N LYS A 130 -7.58 11.38 4.63
CA LYS A 130 -7.62 11.06 3.19
C LYS A 130 -6.20 10.99 2.63
N VAL A 131 -6.01 10.03 1.72
CA VAL A 131 -4.85 9.93 0.85
C VAL A 131 -5.27 10.24 -0.59
N THR A 132 -4.37 10.85 -1.37
CA THR A 132 -4.60 11.14 -2.78
C THR A 132 -3.67 10.30 -3.63
N LEU A 133 -4.21 9.61 -4.62
CA LEU A 133 -3.47 8.83 -5.59
C LEU A 133 -3.27 9.63 -6.89
N GLU A 134 -2.02 9.78 -7.32
CA GLU A 134 -1.65 10.42 -8.58
C GLU A 134 -0.79 9.48 -9.43
N LYS A 135 -0.86 9.64 -10.76
CA LYS A 135 -0.17 8.82 -11.75
C LYS A 135 1.01 9.56 -12.37
#